data_AF-A0A7V3H5D7-F1
#
_entry.id   AF-A0A7V3H5D7-F1
#
_cell.length_a   1.000
_cell.length_b   1.000
_cell.length_c   1.000
_cell.angle_alpha   90.00
_cell.angle_beta   90.00
_cell.angle_gamma   90.00
#
_symmetry.space_group_name_H-M   'P 1'
#
loop_
_entity.id
_entity.type
_entity.pdbx_description
1 polymer ?
#
loop_
_entity_poly.entity_id
_entity_poly.type
_entity_poly.pdbx_seq_one_letter_code
_entity_poly.pdbx_strand_id
1 'polypeptide(L)'
;MKVTGTFPVRAEAALRDPHLQEALARATTRFIELRKTAFADLPEGEALRDRAAAAKAEVMRRLDRYLARFVAAAGSAGCILHAAADAAEARQIILEIARTRGVRRIVKSKSMAT
;
A
#
# COMPACT_ATOMS: atom_id res chain seq x y z
N MET A 1 -0.27 22.65 -16.59
CA MET A 1 0.94 23.17 -15.91
C MET A 1 0.91 22.65 -14.48
N LYS A 2 1.96 21.95 -13.99
CA LYS A 2 1.94 21.42 -12.61
C LYS A 2 2.04 22.59 -11.62
N VAL A 3 1.05 22.75 -10.75
CA VAL A 3 1.08 23.75 -9.67
C VAL A 3 2.19 23.36 -8.68
N THR A 4 3.17 24.24 -8.51
CA THR A 4 4.26 24.10 -7.55
C THR A 4 3.91 24.85 -6.27
N GLY A 5 4.22 24.27 -5.10
CA GLY A 5 3.88 24.87 -3.81
C GLY A 5 3.73 23.85 -2.68
N THR A 6 3.39 24.35 -1.49
CA THR A 6 3.08 23.52 -0.31
C THR A 6 1.88 22.62 -0.57
N PHE A 7 1.66 21.61 0.27
CA PHE A 7 0.50 20.72 0.14
C PHE A 7 -0.85 21.46 0.08
N PRO A 8 -1.16 22.43 0.97
CA PRO A 8 -2.43 23.16 0.92
C PRO A 8 -2.69 23.85 -0.43
N VAL A 9 -1.68 24.53 -0.99
CA VAL A 9 -1.77 25.23 -2.28
C VAL A 9 -2.07 24.26 -3.43
N ARG A 10 -1.38 23.12 -3.44
CA ARG A 10 -1.60 22.09 -4.47
C ARG A 10 -2.96 21.41 -4.31
N ALA A 11 -3.40 21.18 -3.07
CA ALA A 11 -4.70 20.59 -2.78
C ALA A 11 -5.83 21.51 -3.25
N GLU A 12 -5.75 22.82 -2.95
CA GLU A 12 -6.75 23.79 -3.39
C GLU A 12 -6.85 23.88 -4.92
N ALA A 13 -5.70 23.93 -5.61
CA ALA A 13 -5.69 23.91 -7.07
C ALA A 13 -6.28 22.62 -7.65
N ALA A 14 -5.93 21.47 -7.08
CA ALA A 14 -6.46 20.17 -7.49
C ALA A 14 -7.99 20.09 -7.29
N LEU A 15 -8.51 20.63 -6.17
CA LEU A 15 -9.94 20.65 -5.88
C LEU A 15 -10.73 21.50 -6.89
N ARG A 16 -10.11 22.48 -7.56
CA ARG A 16 -10.74 23.31 -8.58
C ARG A 16 -10.55 22.82 -10.01
N ASP A 17 -9.78 21.75 -10.24
CA ASP A 17 -9.50 21.23 -11.58
C ASP A 17 -10.69 20.36 -12.08
N PRO A 18 -11.47 20.81 -13.08
CA PRO A 18 -12.65 20.09 -13.56
C PRO A 18 -12.30 18.75 -14.22
N HIS A 19 -11.14 18.68 -14.89
CA HIS A 19 -10.69 17.44 -15.51
C HIS A 19 -10.32 16.41 -14.45
N LEU A 20 -9.63 16.83 -13.40
CA LEU A 20 -9.32 15.96 -12.26
C LEU A 20 -10.60 15.49 -11.56
N GLN A 21 -11.57 16.38 -11.33
CA GLN A 21 -12.86 16.02 -10.74
C GLN A 21 -13.57 14.95 -11.57
N GLU A 22 -13.66 15.14 -12.88
CA GLU A 22 -14.30 14.19 -13.79
C GLU A 22 -13.56 12.84 -13.84
N ALA A 23 -12.22 12.87 -13.90
CA ALA A 23 -11.40 11.67 -13.88
C ALA A 23 -11.58 10.88 -12.57
N LEU A 24 -11.59 11.57 -11.42
CA LEU A 24 -11.82 10.95 -10.12
C LEU A 24 -13.23 10.38 -10.00
N ALA A 25 -14.26 11.10 -10.46
CA ALA A 25 -15.63 10.62 -10.46
C ALA A 25 -15.77 9.34 -11.29
N ARG A 26 -15.27 9.33 -12.53
CA ARG A 26 -15.29 8.14 -13.39
C ARG A 26 -14.54 6.97 -12.78
N ALA A 27 -13.33 7.20 -12.26
CA ALA A 27 -12.52 6.14 -11.66
C ALA A 27 -13.20 5.55 -10.41
N THR A 28 -13.75 6.39 -9.55
CA THR A 28 -14.42 5.98 -8.32
C THR A 28 -15.70 5.20 -8.61
N THR A 29 -16.56 5.71 -9.48
CA THR A 29 -17.79 5.01 -9.89
C THR A 29 -17.46 3.67 -10.53
N ARG A 30 -16.49 3.63 -11.45
CA ARG A 30 -16.07 2.38 -12.09
C ARG A 30 -15.54 1.38 -11.06
N PHE A 31 -14.74 1.82 -10.09
CA PHE A 31 -14.25 0.93 -9.03
C PHE A 31 -15.38 0.37 -8.17
N ILE A 32 -16.36 1.20 -7.79
CA ILE A 32 -17.53 0.77 -7.01
C ILE A 32 -18.32 -0.28 -7.78
N GLU A 33 -18.62 -0.04 -9.05
CA GLU A 33 -19.40 -0.98 -9.87
C GLU A 33 -18.63 -2.28 -10.10
N LEU A 34 -17.34 -2.23 -10.43
CA LEU A 34 -16.51 -3.44 -10.56
C LEU A 34 -16.46 -4.23 -9.26
N ARG A 35 -16.37 -3.55 -8.11
CA ARG A 35 -16.44 -4.21 -6.80
C ARG A 35 -17.80 -4.86 -6.59
N LYS A 36 -18.91 -4.17 -6.87
CA LYS A 36 -20.25 -4.74 -6.72
C LYS A 36 -20.40 -6.00 -7.57
N THR A 37 -19.99 -5.95 -8.84
CA THR A 37 -20.03 -7.11 -9.74
C THR A 37 -19.15 -8.25 -9.23
N ALA A 38 -17.92 -7.96 -8.78
CA ALA A 38 -17.01 -9.00 -8.27
C ALA A 38 -17.53 -9.69 -7.00
N PHE A 39 -18.35 -9.00 -6.20
CA PHE A 39 -18.96 -9.54 -4.99
C PHE A 39 -20.37 -10.11 -5.21
N ALA A 40 -20.95 -9.94 -6.41
CA ALA A 40 -22.33 -10.37 -6.68
C ALA A 40 -22.53 -11.89 -6.48
N ASP A 41 -21.52 -12.68 -6.84
CA ASP A 41 -21.53 -14.14 -6.71
C ASP A 41 -20.94 -14.63 -5.38
N LEU A 42 -20.71 -13.73 -4.41
CA LEU A 42 -20.15 -14.04 -3.08
C LEU A 42 -21.08 -13.53 -1.97
N PRO A 43 -22.19 -14.24 -1.66
CA PRO A 43 -23.17 -13.83 -0.65
C PRO A 43 -22.57 -13.58 0.74
N GLU A 44 -21.52 -14.32 1.10
CA GLU A 44 -20.78 -14.18 2.36
C GLU A 44 -19.71 -13.06 2.35
N GLY A 45 -19.60 -12.30 1.26
CA GLY A 45 -18.50 -11.38 1.03
C GLY A 45 -18.32 -10.30 2.11
N GLU A 46 -19.41 -9.73 2.61
CA GLU A 46 -19.34 -8.77 3.72
C GLU A 46 -18.92 -9.43 5.03
N ALA A 47 -19.42 -10.63 5.34
CA ALA A 47 -18.99 -11.38 6.52
C ALA A 47 -17.49 -11.75 6.47
N LEU A 48 -16.97 -12.08 5.28
CA LEU A 48 -15.54 -12.31 5.07
C LEU A 48 -14.72 -11.03 5.26
N ARG A 49 -15.23 -9.88 4.83
CA ARG A 49 -14.58 -8.57 5.04
C ARG A 49 -14.50 -8.24 6.54
N ASP A 50 -15.58 -8.45 7.28
CA ASP A 50 -15.60 -8.21 8.73
C ASP A 50 -14.62 -9.13 9.46
N ARG A 51 -14.57 -10.42 9.08
CA ARG A 51 -13.59 -11.37 9.61
C ARG A 51 -12.15 -10.94 9.30
N ALA A 52 -11.89 -10.48 8.08
CA ALA A 52 -10.57 -9.98 7.69
C ALA A 52 -10.19 -8.71 8.48
N ALA A 53 -11.13 -7.80 8.71
CA ALA A 53 -10.92 -6.62 9.53
C ALA A 53 -10.61 -6.98 10.99
N ALA A 54 -11.37 -7.92 11.58
CA ALA A 54 -11.12 -8.43 12.93
C ALA A 54 -9.74 -9.10 13.04
N ALA A 55 -9.35 -9.89 12.03
CA ALA A 55 -8.03 -10.52 11.97
C ALA A 55 -6.90 -9.48 11.88
N LYS A 56 -7.06 -8.42 11.07
CA LYS A 56 -6.09 -7.31 11.01
C LYS A 56 -5.97 -6.62 12.37
N ALA A 57 -7.08 -6.33 13.04
CA ALA A 57 -7.08 -5.71 14.36
C ALA A 57 -6.37 -6.58 15.41
N GLU A 58 -6.61 -7.90 15.38
CA GLU A 58 -5.92 -8.87 16.23
C GLU A 58 -4.41 -8.86 16.02
N VAL A 59 -3.97 -8.91 14.77
CA VAL A 59 -2.55 -8.90 14.40
C VAL A 59 -1.88 -7.62 14.90
N MET A 60 -2.53 -6.47 14.72
CA MET A 60 -1.98 -5.19 15.18
C MET A 60 -1.86 -5.12 16.71
N ARG A 61 -2.80 -5.72 17.46
CA ARG A 61 -2.76 -5.73 18.93
C ARG A 61 -1.66 -6.64 19.49
N ARG A 62 -1.21 -7.63 18.73
CA ARG A 62 -0.17 -8.61 19.09
C ARG A 62 0.98 -8.59 18.09
N LEU A 63 1.34 -7.38 17.67
CA LEU A 63 2.28 -7.17 16.56
C LEU A 63 3.65 -7.77 16.85
N ASP A 64 4.12 -7.68 18.08
CA ASP A 64 5.35 -8.30 18.57
C ASP A 64 5.41 -9.80 18.22
N ARG A 65 4.35 -10.54 18.53
CA ARG A 65 4.26 -11.99 18.28
C ARG A 65 4.15 -12.30 16.79
N TYR A 66 3.27 -11.60 16.09
CA TYR A 66 3.03 -11.89 14.68
C TYR A 66 4.19 -11.46 13.78
N LEU A 67 4.90 -10.38 14.12
CA LEU A 67 6.10 -9.95 13.41
C LEU A 67 7.22 -10.98 13.55
N ALA A 68 7.49 -11.46 14.77
CA ALA A 68 8.50 -12.50 14.98
C ALA A 68 8.19 -13.78 14.18
N ARG A 69 6.92 -14.21 14.18
CA ARG A 69 6.47 -15.36 13.37
C ARG A 69 6.64 -15.12 11.87
N PHE A 70 6.32 -13.91 11.39
CA PHE A 70 6.49 -13.55 9.99
C PHE A 70 7.96 -13.58 9.58
N VAL A 71 8.86 -13.00 10.38
CA VAL A 71 10.30 -12.98 10.11
C VAL A 71 10.85 -14.41 9.97
N ALA A 72 10.49 -15.30 10.90
CA ALA A 72 10.92 -16.70 10.85
C ALA A 72 10.40 -17.45 9.60
N ALA A 73 9.11 -17.27 9.28
CA ALA A 73 8.49 -17.92 8.13
C ALA A 73 9.06 -17.40 6.80
N ALA A 74 9.20 -16.08 6.66
CA ALA A 74 9.77 -15.45 5.47
C ALA A 74 11.25 -15.83 5.27
N GLY A 75 12.03 -15.86 6.36
CA GLY A 75 13.40 -16.36 6.34
C GLY A 75 13.49 -17.82 5.88
N SER A 76 12.59 -18.68 6.36
CA SER A 76 12.51 -20.09 5.94
C SER A 76 12.14 -20.25 4.46
N ALA A 77 11.41 -19.28 3.90
CA ALA A 77 11.10 -19.20 2.47
C ALA A 77 12.21 -18.54 1.62
N GLY A 78 13.38 -18.26 2.20
CA GLY A 78 14.54 -17.68 1.51
C GLY A 78 14.50 -16.15 1.37
N CYS A 79 13.60 -15.46 2.08
CA CYS A 79 13.62 -14.00 2.12
C CYS A 79 14.70 -13.48 3.08
N ILE A 80 15.39 -12.42 2.68
CA ILE A 80 16.24 -11.64 3.56
C ILE A 80 15.46 -10.41 4.00
N LEU A 81 15.22 -10.31 5.32
CA LEU A 81 14.51 -9.18 5.91
C LEU A 81 15.51 -8.15 6.41
N HIS A 82 15.31 -6.91 6.01
CA HIS A 82 16.08 -5.77 6.50
C HIS A 82 15.17 -4.89 7.36
N ALA A 83 15.55 -4.66 8.61
CA ALA A 83 14.89 -3.71 9.49
C ALA A 83 15.54 -2.33 9.35
N ALA A 84 14.73 -1.29 9.44
CA ALA A 84 15.19 0.09 9.48
C ALA A 84 14.36 0.84 10.52
N ALA A 85 15.02 1.59 11.40
CA ALA A 85 14.41 2.43 12.42
C ALA A 85 13.73 3.66 11.81
N ASP A 86 14.26 4.16 10.69
CA ASP A 86 13.72 5.33 10.01
C ASP A 86 13.86 5.28 8.47
N ALA A 87 13.36 6.34 7.83
CA ALA A 87 13.40 6.46 6.38
C ALA A 87 14.83 6.66 5.83
N ALA A 88 15.76 7.22 6.59
CA ALA A 88 17.15 7.42 6.17
C ALA A 88 17.90 6.09 6.13
N GLU A 89 17.78 5.28 7.17
CA GLU A 89 18.35 3.94 7.24
C GLU A 89 17.76 3.04 6.14
N ALA A 90 16.44 3.07 5.94
CA ALA A 90 15.80 2.31 4.87
C ALA A 90 16.37 2.68 3.49
N ARG A 91 16.61 3.97 3.22
CA ARG A 91 17.24 4.41 1.97
C ARG A 91 18.66 3.89 1.83
N GLN A 92 19.46 3.92 2.91
CA GLN A 92 20.83 3.41 2.88
C GLN A 92 20.86 1.93 2.54
N ILE A 93 20.05 1.11 3.22
CA ILE A 93 19.95 -0.33 2.98
C ILE A 93 19.58 -0.62 1.52
N ILE A 94 18.55 0.05 0.99
CA ILE A 94 18.12 -0.15 -0.40
C ILE A 94 19.25 0.20 -1.38
N LEU A 95 19.94 1.32 -1.16
CA LEU A 95 21.04 1.76 -2.02
C LEU A 95 22.23 0.80 -1.96
N GLU A 96 22.55 0.29 -0.78
CA GLU A 96 23.61 -0.70 -0.60
C GLU A 96 23.29 -1.99 -1.37
N ILE A 97 22.09 -2.55 -1.19
CA ILE A 97 21.64 -3.74 -1.92
C ILE A 97 21.72 -3.53 -3.43
N ALA A 98 21.24 -2.38 -3.91
CA ALA A 98 21.26 -2.05 -5.33
C ALA A 98 22.69 -1.95 -5.88
N ARG A 99 23.60 -1.30 -5.15
CA ARG A 99 25.02 -1.16 -5.55
C ARG A 99 25.74 -2.50 -5.54
N THR A 100 25.64 -3.25 -4.46
CA THR A 100 26.30 -4.56 -4.30
C THR A 100 25.87 -5.55 -5.37
N ARG A 101 24.61 -5.47 -5.83
CA ARG A 101 24.09 -6.34 -6.89
C ARG A 101 24.19 -5.74 -8.30
N GLY A 102 24.81 -4.58 -8.48
CA GLY A 102 24.94 -3.92 -9.79
C GLY A 102 23.60 -3.60 -10.46
N VAL A 103 22.56 -3.30 -9.67
CA VAL A 103 21.20 -3.07 -10.18
C VAL A 103 21.15 -1.78 -10.99
N ARG A 104 20.70 -1.88 -12.24
CA ARG A 104 20.50 -0.73 -13.14
C ARG A 104 19.05 -0.28 -13.28
N ARG A 105 18.10 -1.09 -12.77
CA ARG A 105 16.66 -0.80 -12.83
C ARG A 105 15.98 -1.27 -11.54
N ILE A 106 15.21 -0.36 -10.94
CA ILE A 106 14.42 -0.63 -9.73
C ILE A 106 12.95 -0.46 -10.10
N VAL A 107 12.13 -1.43 -9.72
CA VAL A 107 10.68 -1.31 -9.77
C VAL A 107 10.18 -1.12 -8.34
N LYS A 108 9.66 0.08 -8.04
CA LYS A 108 9.02 0.35 -6.76
C LYS A 108 7.53 0.03 -6.87
N SER A 109 7.08 -1.08 -6.29
CA SER A 109 5.65 -1.26 -6.01
C SER A 109 5.27 -0.54 -4.72
N LYS A 110 4.09 0.09 -4.70
CA LYS A 110 3.45 0.54 -3.47
C LYS A 110 2.16 -0.25 -3.36
N SER A 111 2.04 -1.11 -2.36
CA SER A 111 0.74 -1.66 -2.00
C SER A 111 0.04 -0.65 -1.09
N MET A 112 -1.12 -0.17 -1.53
CA MET A 112 -2.14 0.43 -0.68
C MET A 112 -3.21 -0.65 -0.49
N ALA A 113 -2.92 -1.65 0.34
CA ALA A 113 -3.92 -2.63 0.75
C ALA A 113 -4.68 -2.03 1.93
N THR A 114 -5.80 -1.36 1.65
CA THR A 114 -6.80 -1.01 2.67
C THR A 114 -7.82 -2.14 2.73
#